data_AF-A0A7Z6MT13-F1
#
_entry.id   AF-A0A7Z6MT13-F1
#
_cell.length_a   1.000
_cell.length_b   1.000
_cell.length_c   1.000
_cell.angle_alpha   90.00
_cell.angle_beta   90.00
_cell.angle_gamma   90.00
#
_symmetry.space_group_name_H-M   'P 1'
#
loop_
_entity.id
_entity.type
_entity.pdbx_description
1 polymer ?
#
loop_
_entity_poly.entity_id
_entity_poly.type
_entity_poly.pdbx_seq_one_letter_code
_entity_poly.pdbx_strand_id
1 'polypeptide(L)'
;MGSFKQFIRHCFGAQRPPRPDPIPSWPGHGFGSKSNAELSRMLLDRFDDFKEPHHPGIITKDGLKNMAGKPLTGDYAKDQNILLARELMKRGDLVDDMDRHHITGGLDGLIDRNNLNITMFENQNDNALTRELMRDVELFKDPQRPGHLSLEKLHEVANWTVTRHPYFGRQAWLAKELLRRPEMLDRLHFR
;
A
#
# COMPACT_ATOMS: atom_id res chain seq x y z
N MET A 1 -25.61 -20.26 -4.18
CA MET A 1 -24.65 -19.25 -4.68
C MET A 1 -23.71 -18.89 -3.54
N GLY A 2 -22.50 -19.42 -3.53
CA GLY A 2 -21.49 -19.01 -2.54
C GLY A 2 -21.16 -17.54 -2.75
N SER A 3 -21.01 -16.77 -1.67
CA SER A 3 -20.62 -15.37 -1.78
C SER A 3 -19.30 -15.27 -2.54
N PHE A 4 -19.12 -14.26 -3.40
CA PHE A 4 -17.82 -13.97 -4.04
C PHE A 4 -16.68 -13.92 -3.00
N LYS A 5 -16.97 -13.50 -1.76
CA LYS A 5 -16.05 -13.58 -0.61
C LYS A 5 -15.62 -15.01 -0.25
N GLN A 6 -16.49 -16.01 -0.36
CA GLN A 6 -16.17 -17.42 -0.14
C GLN A 6 -15.33 -18.00 -1.29
N PHE A 7 -15.61 -17.61 -2.54
CA PHE A 7 -14.80 -18.00 -3.69
C PHE A 7 -13.36 -17.47 -3.57
N ILE A 8 -13.19 -16.19 -3.21
CA ILE A 8 -11.86 -15.60 -2.98
C ILE A 8 -11.14 -16.27 -1.80
N ARG A 9 -11.85 -16.56 -0.70
CA ARG A 9 -11.29 -17.35 0.40
C ARG A 9 -10.86 -18.76 -0.05
N HIS A 10 -11.54 -19.37 -1.01
CA HIS A 10 -11.15 -20.67 -1.55
C HIS A 10 -9.90 -20.55 -2.47
N CYS A 11 -9.83 -19.51 -3.29
CA CYS A 11 -8.72 -19.30 -4.24
C CYS A 11 -7.43 -18.81 -3.59
N PHE A 12 -7.52 -18.09 -2.45
CA PHE A 12 -6.38 -17.44 -1.78
C PHE A 12 -6.27 -17.76 -0.28
N GLY A 13 -7.20 -18.54 0.28
CA GLY A 13 -7.29 -18.87 1.71
C GLY A 13 -7.08 -20.34 1.98
N ALA A 14 -5.81 -20.76 1.96
CA ALA A 14 -5.32 -21.88 2.77
C ALA A 14 -3.97 -21.51 3.38
N GLN A 15 -3.92 -20.42 4.14
CA GLN A 15 -2.89 -20.29 5.16
C GLN A 15 -3.35 -21.12 6.36
N ARG A 16 -2.50 -22.05 6.81
CA ARG A 16 -2.67 -22.80 8.05
C ARG A 16 -3.08 -21.82 9.17
N PRO A 17 -3.89 -22.25 10.17
CA PRO A 17 -4.11 -21.43 11.35
C PRO A 17 -2.74 -20.95 11.86
N PRO A 18 -2.59 -19.67 12.23
CA PRO A 18 -1.36 -19.22 12.86
C PRO A 18 -1.08 -20.17 14.04
N ARG A 19 0.19 -20.59 14.18
CA ARG A 19 0.62 -21.25 15.41
C ARG A 19 0.15 -20.37 16.58
N PRO A 20 -0.25 -20.95 17.73
CA PRO A 20 -0.47 -20.16 18.93
C PRO A 20 0.75 -19.26 19.12
N ASP A 21 0.53 -17.95 19.11
CA ASP A 21 1.62 -16.99 19.21
C ASP A 21 2.43 -17.30 20.48
N PRO A 22 3.78 -17.35 20.39
CA PRO A 22 4.61 -17.33 21.58
C PRO A 22 4.28 -16.06 22.38
N ILE A 23 3.91 -16.26 23.65
CA ILE A 23 3.88 -15.36 24.82
C ILE A 23 4.17 -13.87 24.54
N PRO A 24 3.33 -12.92 25.01
CA PRO A 24 3.48 -11.50 24.72
C PRO A 24 4.81 -10.94 25.27
N SER A 25 5.78 -10.74 24.37
CA SER A 25 7.03 -10.05 24.66
C SER A 25 6.97 -8.59 24.22
N TRP A 26 7.48 -7.72 25.09
CA TRP A 26 7.43 -6.26 25.16
C TRP A 26 7.79 -5.46 23.88
N PRO A 27 7.34 -4.19 23.76
CA PRO A 27 7.38 -3.40 22.53
C PRO A 27 8.77 -2.82 22.23
N GLY A 28 9.60 -3.61 21.55
CA GLY A 28 10.89 -3.16 20.98
C GLY A 28 11.17 -3.64 19.55
N HIS A 29 10.29 -4.48 18.97
CA HIS A 29 10.58 -5.25 17.75
C HIS A 29 9.65 -4.96 16.54
N GLY A 30 8.98 -3.80 16.49
CA GLY A 30 7.80 -3.66 15.63
C GLY A 30 8.01 -3.49 14.12
N PHE A 31 9.11 -2.87 13.68
CA PHE A 31 9.26 -2.41 12.29
C PHE A 31 10.22 -3.23 11.43
N GLY A 32 11.26 -3.83 12.02
CA GLY A 32 12.26 -4.61 11.28
C GLY A 32 11.71 -5.85 10.58
N SER A 33 10.64 -6.44 11.11
CA SER A 33 9.94 -7.59 10.51
C SER A 33 8.89 -7.20 9.47
N LYS A 34 8.64 -5.91 9.27
CA LYS A 34 7.66 -5.42 8.31
C LYS A 34 8.19 -5.50 6.89
N SER A 35 7.33 -5.93 5.98
CA SER A 35 7.55 -5.83 4.54
C SER A 35 7.59 -4.38 4.06
N ASN A 36 8.17 -4.15 2.89
CA ASN A 36 8.22 -2.83 2.27
C ASN A 36 6.81 -2.25 2.05
N ALA A 37 5.86 -3.06 1.55
CA ALA A 37 4.48 -2.64 1.39
C ALA A 37 3.80 -2.25 2.71
N GLU A 38 4.08 -2.96 3.81
CA GLU A 38 3.55 -2.59 5.13
C GLU A 38 4.14 -1.25 5.59
N LEU A 39 5.44 -1.02 5.41
CA LEU A 39 6.07 0.24 5.76
C LEU A 39 5.53 1.41 4.93
N SER A 40 5.35 1.24 3.61
CA SER A 40 4.70 2.24 2.74
C SER A 40 3.29 2.56 3.19
N ARG A 41 2.52 1.53 3.57
CA ARG A 41 1.17 1.71 4.09
C ARG A 41 1.17 2.45 5.43
N MET A 42 2.04 2.07 6.35
CA MET A 42 2.15 2.73 7.66
C MET A 42 2.51 4.21 7.51
N LEU A 43 3.40 4.54 6.58
CA LEU A 43 3.75 5.93 6.27
C LEU A 43 2.57 6.68 5.62
N LEU A 44 1.84 6.03 4.71
CA LEU A 44 0.64 6.60 4.08
C LEU A 44 -0.48 6.87 5.10
N ASP A 45 -0.72 5.96 6.04
CA ASP A 45 -1.73 6.10 7.10
C ASP A 45 -1.37 7.24 8.07
N ARG A 46 -0.07 7.50 8.25
CA ARG A 46 0.49 8.55 9.12
C ARG A 46 0.97 9.76 8.33
N PHE A 47 0.58 9.88 7.07
CA PHE A 47 1.17 10.85 6.14
C PHE A 47 1.19 12.25 6.72
N ASP A 48 0.08 12.65 7.34
CA ASP A 48 -0.08 13.99 7.90
C ASP A 48 0.85 14.30 9.08
N ASP A 49 1.36 13.29 9.79
CA ASP A 49 2.35 13.43 10.88
C ASP A 49 3.77 13.70 10.37
N PHE A 50 4.03 13.39 9.10
CA PHE A 50 5.34 13.47 8.46
C PHE A 50 5.46 14.63 7.45
N LYS A 51 4.34 15.29 7.11
CA LYS A 51 4.37 16.43 6.19
C LYS A 51 5.09 17.61 6.80
N GLU A 52 5.84 18.32 5.98
CA GLU A 52 6.46 19.58 6.38
C GLU A 52 5.41 20.69 6.53
N PRO A 53 5.42 21.49 7.62
CA PRO A 53 4.45 22.56 7.84
C PRO A 53 4.39 23.58 6.69
N HIS A 54 5.51 23.80 6.00
CA HIS A 54 5.63 24.76 4.91
C HIS A 54 5.41 24.16 3.52
N HIS A 55 5.25 22.83 3.40
CA HIS A 55 5.00 22.13 2.13
C HIS A 55 3.76 21.23 2.28
N PRO A 56 2.54 21.81 2.18
CA PRO A 56 1.32 21.05 2.38
C PRO A 56 1.20 19.94 1.34
N GLY A 57 1.03 18.71 1.82
CA GLY A 57 0.78 17.54 0.98
C GLY A 57 2.01 16.73 0.58
N ILE A 58 3.20 17.06 1.09
CA ILE A 58 4.47 16.40 0.74
C ILE A 58 5.23 16.01 2.01
N ILE A 59 5.80 14.82 2.01
CA ILE A 59 6.87 14.38 2.93
C ILE A 59 8.20 14.57 2.20
N THR A 60 9.22 15.07 2.88
CA THR A 60 10.57 15.18 2.28
C THR A 60 11.49 14.09 2.82
N LYS A 61 12.48 13.67 2.03
CA LYS A 61 13.55 12.78 2.52
C LYS A 61 14.26 13.36 3.75
N ASP A 62 14.49 14.67 3.76
CA ASP A 62 15.07 15.37 4.91
C ASP A 62 14.14 15.35 6.13
N GLY A 63 12.82 15.50 5.94
CA GLY A 63 11.83 15.36 7.00
C GLY A 63 11.83 13.97 7.64
N LEU A 64 11.93 12.91 6.83
CA LEU A 64 12.10 11.54 7.32
C LEU A 64 13.40 11.37 8.11
N LYS A 65 14.52 11.88 7.58
CA LYS A 65 15.82 11.85 8.25
C LYS A 65 15.80 12.60 9.58
N ASN A 66 15.18 13.77 9.60
CA ASN A 66 15.00 14.59 10.80
C ASN A 66 14.16 13.87 11.85
N MET A 67 13.05 13.23 11.46
CA MET A 67 12.22 12.43 12.36
C MET A 67 12.99 11.24 12.92
N ALA A 68 13.75 10.52 12.09
CA ALA A 68 14.55 9.37 12.51
C ALA A 68 15.62 9.73 13.55
N GLY A 69 16.17 10.94 13.45
CA GLY A 69 17.18 11.48 14.36
C GLY A 69 16.65 11.92 15.74
N LYS A 70 15.33 12.01 15.93
CA LYS A 70 14.76 12.46 17.22
C LYS A 70 14.95 11.42 18.33
N PRO A 71 15.15 11.84 19.59
CA PRO A 71 15.10 10.93 20.73
C PRO A 71 13.65 10.45 20.97
N LEU A 72 13.50 9.26 21.54
CA LEU A 72 12.18 8.82 22.01
C LEU A 72 11.70 9.74 23.13
N THR A 73 10.41 10.01 23.13
CA THR A 73 9.75 11.05 23.93
C THR A 73 8.93 10.48 25.08
N GLY A 74 8.67 9.16 25.09
CA GLY A 74 7.75 8.52 26.02
C GLY A 74 6.29 8.64 25.62
N ASP A 75 5.98 9.45 24.60
CA ASP A 75 4.68 9.49 23.95
C ASP A 75 4.61 8.39 22.88
N TYR A 76 3.67 7.46 23.04
CA TYR A 76 3.57 6.31 22.16
C TYR A 76 3.39 6.69 20.68
N ALA A 77 2.55 7.68 20.37
CA ALA A 77 2.26 8.04 18.98
C ALA A 77 3.49 8.66 18.30
N LYS A 78 4.18 9.57 18.99
CA LYS A 78 5.43 10.18 18.51
C LYS A 78 6.54 9.16 18.38
N ASP A 79 6.66 8.26 19.36
CA ASP A 79 7.69 7.23 19.36
C ASP A 79 7.49 6.24 18.21
N GLN A 80 6.24 5.90 17.87
CA GLN A 80 5.95 5.10 16.68
C GLN A 80 6.39 5.81 15.38
N ASN A 81 6.20 7.12 15.26
CA ASN A 81 6.64 7.88 14.09
C ASN A 81 8.18 7.91 13.98
N ILE A 82 8.87 8.11 15.09
CA ILE A 82 10.33 8.08 15.15
C ILE A 82 10.86 6.69 14.75
N LEU A 83 10.28 5.62 15.28
CA LEU A 83 10.70 4.25 14.98
C LEU A 83 10.42 3.86 13.52
N LEU A 84 9.27 4.28 12.96
CA LEU A 84 8.97 4.11 11.54
C LEU A 84 10.01 4.83 10.67
N ALA A 85 10.31 6.10 10.98
CA ALA A 85 11.31 6.88 10.25
C ALA A 85 12.69 6.21 10.29
N ARG A 86 13.12 5.72 11.45
CA ARG A 86 14.39 5.01 11.60
C ARG A 86 14.45 3.74 10.77
N GLU A 87 13.37 2.97 10.69
CA GLU A 87 13.34 1.77 9.84
C GLU A 87 13.40 2.13 8.35
N LEU A 88 12.66 3.15 7.92
CA LEU A 88 12.73 3.65 6.54
C LEU A 88 14.14 4.12 6.17
N MET A 89 14.83 4.83 7.06
CA MET A 89 16.21 5.28 6.81
C MET A 89 17.24 4.15 6.75
N LYS A 90 16.93 2.95 7.26
CA LYS A 90 17.75 1.75 7.05
C LYS A 90 17.53 1.11 5.68
N ARG A 91 16.41 1.42 5.03
CA ARG A 91 15.98 0.84 3.75
C ARG A 91 16.06 1.92 2.66
N GLY A 92 17.27 2.34 2.34
CA GLY A 92 17.52 3.40 1.35
C GLY A 92 16.78 3.16 0.04
N ASP A 93 16.88 1.95 -0.51
CA ASP A 93 16.20 1.58 -1.77
C ASP A 93 14.68 1.76 -1.69
N LEU A 94 14.05 1.39 -0.57
CA LEU A 94 12.61 1.59 -0.37
C LEU A 94 12.24 3.07 -0.35
N VAL A 95 13.07 3.90 0.27
CA VAL A 95 12.84 5.35 0.34
C VAL A 95 13.06 6.00 -1.02
N ASP A 96 13.99 5.49 -1.83
CA ASP A 96 14.17 5.92 -3.22
C ASP A 96 12.98 5.50 -4.10
N ASP A 97 12.39 4.32 -3.87
CA ASP A 97 11.15 3.93 -4.54
C ASP A 97 9.98 4.84 -4.15
N MET A 98 9.86 5.19 -2.86
CA MET A 98 8.86 6.15 -2.35
C MET A 98 9.05 7.57 -2.88
N ASP A 99 10.26 7.93 -3.29
CA ASP A 99 10.61 9.27 -3.82
C ASP A 99 10.55 9.33 -5.34
N ARG A 100 10.39 8.18 -6.00
CA ARG A 100 10.42 8.12 -7.45
C ARG A 100 9.18 8.77 -8.04
N HIS A 101 9.38 9.84 -8.79
CA HIS A 101 8.31 10.54 -9.46
C HIS A 101 7.68 9.65 -10.55
N HIS A 102 6.38 9.42 -10.47
CA HIS A 102 5.67 8.43 -11.29
C HIS A 102 5.62 8.73 -12.80
N ILE A 103 5.90 9.97 -13.21
CA ILE A 103 5.92 10.37 -14.64
C ILE A 103 7.34 10.37 -15.20
N THR A 104 8.29 10.90 -14.42
CA THR A 104 9.65 11.19 -14.91
C THR A 104 10.66 10.11 -14.49
N GLY A 105 10.31 9.29 -13.50
CA GLY A 105 11.20 8.28 -12.92
C GLY A 105 12.35 8.85 -12.10
N GLY A 106 12.43 10.17 -11.95
CA GLY A 106 13.47 10.85 -11.19
C GLY A 106 13.21 10.82 -9.67
N LEU A 107 14.29 10.96 -8.90
CA LEU A 107 14.25 11.20 -7.46
C LEU A 107 14.30 12.71 -7.25
N ASP A 108 13.23 13.30 -6.74
CA ASP A 108 13.10 14.75 -6.54
C ASP A 108 13.12 15.17 -5.05
N GLY A 109 13.20 14.21 -4.14
CA GLY A 109 13.17 14.43 -2.69
C GLY A 109 11.76 14.65 -2.13
N LEU A 110 10.71 14.53 -2.95
CA LEU A 110 9.32 14.80 -2.62
C LEU A 110 8.50 13.50 -2.67
N ILE A 111 8.02 13.09 -1.49
CA ILE A 111 7.20 11.90 -1.32
C ILE A 111 5.74 12.34 -1.12
N ASP A 112 4.93 12.19 -2.16
CA ASP A 112 3.49 12.41 -2.11
C ASP A 112 2.70 11.11 -1.84
N ARG A 113 1.38 11.23 -1.65
CA ARG A 113 0.51 10.07 -1.41
C ARG A 113 0.47 9.09 -2.59
N ASN A 114 0.65 9.56 -3.83
CA ASN A 114 0.69 8.70 -5.00
C ASN A 114 1.97 7.88 -5.01
N ASN A 115 3.14 8.47 -4.73
CA ASN A 115 4.38 7.70 -4.65
C ASN A 115 4.27 6.57 -3.61
N LEU A 116 3.68 6.86 -2.45
CA LEU A 116 3.45 5.84 -1.41
C LEU A 116 2.45 4.76 -1.84
N ASN A 117 1.36 5.12 -2.52
CA ASN A 117 0.41 4.14 -3.05
C ASN A 117 1.06 3.22 -4.09
N ILE A 118 1.85 3.79 -5.02
CA ILE A 118 2.59 3.04 -6.03
C ILE A 118 3.53 2.05 -5.37
N THR A 119 4.41 2.56 -4.51
CA THR A 119 5.40 1.74 -3.80
C THR A 119 4.72 0.64 -2.98
N MET A 120 3.61 0.96 -2.31
CA MET A 120 2.82 -0.02 -1.57
C MET A 120 2.34 -1.14 -2.48
N PHE A 121 1.69 -0.83 -3.61
CA PHE A 121 1.14 -1.85 -4.50
C PHE A 121 2.22 -2.69 -5.20
N GLU A 122 3.31 -2.07 -5.65
CA GLU A 122 4.42 -2.77 -6.30
C GLU A 122 5.12 -3.76 -5.36
N ASN A 123 5.16 -3.45 -4.06
CA ASN A 123 5.77 -4.30 -3.05
C ASN A 123 4.78 -5.32 -2.42
N GLN A 124 3.51 -5.36 -2.86
CA GLN A 124 2.52 -6.30 -2.31
C GLN A 124 2.63 -7.70 -2.93
N ASN A 125 2.34 -8.71 -2.10
CA ASN A 125 2.05 -10.06 -2.58
C ASN A 125 0.58 -10.19 -3.02
N ASP A 126 0.27 -11.23 -3.79
CA ASP A 126 -1.07 -11.46 -4.34
C ASP A 126 -2.16 -11.47 -3.27
N ASN A 127 -1.91 -12.06 -2.10
CA ASN A 127 -2.89 -12.09 -1.01
C ASN A 127 -3.21 -10.69 -0.48
N ALA A 128 -2.22 -9.80 -0.42
CA ALA A 128 -2.41 -8.41 -0.03
C ALA A 128 -3.15 -7.63 -1.12
N LEU A 129 -2.77 -7.79 -2.39
CA LEU A 129 -3.49 -7.19 -3.52
C LEU A 129 -4.94 -7.64 -3.59
N THR A 130 -5.24 -8.91 -3.34
CA THR A 130 -6.61 -9.42 -3.26
C THR A 130 -7.39 -8.71 -2.15
N ARG A 131 -6.79 -8.46 -0.98
CA ARG A 131 -7.47 -7.71 0.08
C ARG A 131 -7.76 -6.27 -0.34
N GLU A 132 -6.84 -5.62 -1.03
CA GLU A 132 -7.05 -4.27 -1.56
C GLU A 132 -8.16 -4.26 -2.63
N LEU A 133 -8.19 -5.23 -3.55
CA LEU A 133 -9.29 -5.47 -4.48
C LEU A 133 -10.62 -5.66 -3.74
N MET A 134 -10.65 -6.42 -2.65
CA MET A 134 -11.87 -6.64 -1.89
C MET A 134 -12.45 -5.37 -1.25
N ARG A 135 -11.62 -4.34 -0.98
CA ARG A 135 -12.10 -3.05 -0.46
C ARG A 135 -12.85 -2.25 -1.51
N ASP A 136 -12.47 -2.40 -2.78
CA ASP A 136 -13.02 -1.66 -3.93
C ASP A 136 -13.72 -2.59 -4.93
N VAL A 137 -14.12 -3.78 -4.50
CA VAL A 137 -14.59 -4.86 -5.41
C VAL A 137 -15.78 -4.44 -6.24
N GLU A 138 -16.64 -3.58 -5.69
CA GLU A 138 -17.81 -3.07 -6.38
C GLU A 138 -17.46 -2.26 -7.63
N LEU A 139 -16.29 -1.61 -7.66
CA LEU A 139 -15.82 -0.85 -8.82
C LEU A 139 -15.46 -1.76 -10.00
N PHE A 140 -15.07 -3.00 -9.73
CA PHE A 140 -14.55 -3.94 -10.72
C PHE A 140 -15.59 -4.98 -11.17
N LYS A 141 -16.83 -4.91 -10.65
CA LYS A 141 -17.90 -5.81 -11.05
C LYS A 141 -18.45 -5.44 -12.42
N ASP A 142 -18.85 -6.47 -13.16
CA ASP A 142 -19.65 -6.31 -14.37
C ASP A 142 -21.03 -5.74 -14.01
N PRO A 143 -21.45 -4.57 -14.55
CA PRO A 143 -22.77 -4.01 -14.31
C PRO A 143 -23.93 -4.91 -14.76
N GLN A 144 -23.72 -5.69 -15.83
CA GLN A 144 -24.68 -6.65 -16.38
C GLN A 144 -24.61 -8.01 -15.67
N ARG A 145 -23.49 -8.32 -15.01
CA ARG A 145 -23.27 -9.56 -14.25
C ARG A 145 -22.61 -9.28 -12.90
N PRO A 146 -23.34 -8.75 -11.89
CA PRO A 146 -22.75 -8.30 -10.62
C PRO A 146 -22.02 -9.38 -9.79
N GLY A 147 -22.14 -10.66 -10.15
CA GLY A 147 -21.38 -11.77 -9.56
C GLY A 147 -20.01 -12.02 -10.17
N HIS A 148 -19.62 -11.28 -11.23
CA HIS A 148 -18.37 -11.46 -11.97
C HIS A 148 -17.55 -10.17 -11.96
N LEU A 149 -16.23 -10.34 -11.96
CA LEU A 149 -15.30 -9.24 -12.18
C LEU A 149 -15.12 -9.02 -13.69
N SER A 150 -15.10 -7.76 -14.10
CA SER A 150 -15.03 -7.34 -15.49
C SER A 150 -13.61 -6.91 -15.85
N LEU A 151 -13.03 -7.55 -16.86
CA LEU A 151 -11.74 -7.15 -17.44
C LEU A 151 -11.85 -5.77 -18.08
N GLU A 152 -13.00 -5.45 -18.68
CA GLU A 152 -13.31 -4.12 -19.21
C GLU A 152 -13.25 -3.04 -18.11
N LYS A 153 -13.92 -3.26 -16.97
CA LYS A 153 -13.84 -2.33 -15.84
C LYS A 153 -12.43 -2.22 -15.27
N LEU A 154 -11.67 -3.31 -15.26
CA LEU A 154 -10.27 -3.27 -14.84
C LEU A 154 -9.44 -2.35 -15.75
N HIS A 155 -9.57 -2.47 -17.07
CA HIS A 155 -8.90 -1.58 -18.04
C HIS A 155 -9.39 -0.13 -17.95
N GLU A 156 -10.69 0.09 -17.75
CA GLU A 156 -11.26 1.43 -17.57
C GLU A 156 -10.62 2.13 -16.36
N VAL A 157 -10.62 1.48 -15.20
CA VAL A 157 -10.08 2.03 -13.95
C VAL A 157 -8.57 2.24 -14.05
N ALA A 158 -7.83 1.33 -14.70
CA ALA A 158 -6.40 1.48 -14.93
C ALA A 158 -6.06 2.73 -15.78
N ASN A 159 -6.99 3.15 -16.64
CA ASN A 159 -6.84 4.34 -17.49
C ASN A 159 -7.30 5.63 -16.83
N TRP A 160 -7.82 5.60 -15.61
CA TRP A 160 -8.17 6.83 -14.88
C TRP A 160 -6.91 7.68 -14.69
N THR A 161 -6.90 8.86 -15.30
CA THR A 161 -5.77 9.77 -15.21
C THR A 161 -5.66 10.31 -13.80
N VAL A 162 -4.45 10.25 -13.24
CA VAL A 162 -4.09 10.68 -11.86
C VAL A 162 -4.30 12.20 -11.65
N THR A 163 -4.65 12.94 -12.70
CA THR A 163 -4.44 14.38 -12.80
C THR A 163 -5.38 15.28 -11.99
N ARG A 164 -6.43 14.79 -11.29
CA ARG A 164 -7.28 15.71 -10.48
C ARG A 164 -7.81 15.22 -9.12
N HIS A 165 -7.60 13.99 -8.67
CA HIS A 165 -8.11 13.59 -7.35
C HIS A 165 -7.31 12.49 -6.63
N PRO A 166 -6.98 12.67 -5.33
CA PRO A 166 -6.24 11.68 -4.54
C PRO A 166 -7.01 10.37 -4.31
N TYR A 167 -8.32 10.36 -4.57
CA TYR A 167 -9.19 9.19 -4.39
C TYR A 167 -9.10 8.18 -5.55
N PHE A 168 -8.84 8.64 -6.78
CA PHE A 168 -8.79 7.75 -7.96
C PHE A 168 -7.41 7.15 -8.23
N GLY A 169 -6.34 7.78 -7.72
CA GLY A 169 -4.98 7.28 -7.88
C GLY A 169 -4.80 5.86 -7.33
N ARG A 170 -5.30 5.59 -6.11
CA ARG A 170 -5.15 4.26 -5.49
C ARG A 170 -5.86 3.17 -6.30
N GLN A 171 -7.09 3.40 -6.74
CA GLN A 171 -7.87 2.41 -7.51
C GLN A 171 -7.26 2.16 -8.89
N ALA A 172 -6.81 3.22 -9.57
CA ALA A 172 -6.10 3.11 -10.85
C ALA A 172 -4.79 2.31 -10.71
N TRP A 173 -4.02 2.54 -9.63
CA TRP A 173 -2.79 1.80 -9.38
C TRP A 173 -3.03 0.34 -9.01
N LEU A 174 -4.04 0.05 -8.20
CA LEU A 174 -4.48 -1.32 -7.96
C LEU A 174 -4.85 -2.02 -9.27
N ALA A 175 -5.62 -1.36 -10.14
CA ALA A 175 -6.01 -1.92 -11.43
C ALA A 175 -4.81 -2.19 -12.34
N LYS A 176 -3.88 -1.24 -12.43
CA LYS A 176 -2.62 -1.41 -13.18
C LYS A 176 -1.78 -2.57 -12.64
N GLU A 177 -1.69 -2.70 -11.32
CA GLU A 177 -0.91 -3.77 -10.70
C GLU A 177 -1.57 -5.15 -10.89
N LEU A 178 -2.90 -5.23 -10.84
CA LEU A 178 -3.63 -6.46 -11.21
C LEU A 178 -3.40 -6.84 -12.68
N LEU A 179 -3.42 -5.87 -13.61
CA LEU A 179 -3.15 -6.10 -15.03
C LEU A 179 -1.72 -6.62 -15.32
N ARG A 180 -0.77 -6.34 -14.43
CA ARG A 180 0.61 -6.85 -14.51
C ARG A 180 0.75 -8.31 -14.02
N ARG A 181 -0.31 -8.89 -13.43
CA ARG A 181 -0.30 -10.22 -12.82
C ARG A 181 -1.30 -11.15 -13.51
N PRO A 182 -1.01 -11.65 -14.73
CA PRO A 182 -1.94 -12.44 -15.52
C PRO A 182 -2.44 -13.69 -14.78
N GLU A 183 -1.55 -14.40 -14.07
CA GLU A 183 -1.94 -15.57 -13.26
C GLU A 183 -2.94 -15.23 -12.16
N MET A 184 -2.85 -14.02 -11.59
CA MET A 184 -3.78 -13.55 -10.57
C MET A 184 -5.14 -13.22 -11.17
N LEU A 185 -5.18 -12.61 -12.37
CA LEU A 185 -6.43 -12.33 -13.09
C LEU A 185 -7.19 -13.62 -13.41
N ASP A 186 -6.47 -14.64 -13.86
CA ASP A 186 -7.05 -15.96 -14.18
C ASP A 186 -7.67 -16.60 -12.93
N ARG A 187 -6.96 -16.57 -11.80
CA ARG A 187 -7.45 -17.08 -10.49
C ARG A 187 -8.63 -16.30 -9.95
N LEU A 188 -8.70 -15.00 -10.22
CA LEU A 188 -9.81 -14.12 -9.82
C LEU A 188 -11.00 -14.19 -10.78
N HIS A 189 -10.85 -14.88 -11.91
CA HIS A 189 -11.85 -15.01 -12.96
C HIS A 189 -12.37 -13.66 -13.46
N PHE A 190 -11.46 -12.72 -13.72
CA PHE A 190 -11.79 -11.56 -14.56
C PHE A 190 -12.23 -12.05 -15.94
N ARG A 191 -13.35 -11.55 -16.46
CA ARG A 191 -13.90 -11.93 -17.76
C ARG A 191 -14.34 -10.73 -18.59
#